data_AF-A0AAV1JWM2-F1
#
_entry.id   AF-A0AAV1JWM2-F1
#
_cell.length_a   1.000
_cell.length_b   1.000
_cell.length_c   1.000
_cell.angle_alpha   90.00
_cell.angle_beta   90.00
_cell.angle_gamma   90.00
#
_symmetry.space_group_name_H-M   'P 1'
#
loop_
_entity.id
_entity.type
_entity.pdbx_description
1 polymer ?
#
loop_
_entity_poly.entity_id
_entity_poly.type
_entity_poly.pdbx_seq_one_letter_code
_entity_poly.pdbx_strand_id
1 'polypeptide(L)'
;MAKCVKCNKLITKKIPGLQCMKCNKWVHGTCASLSSDQLSVLFSTESADWKCRNCAGICRPKRLSFIMPDQEEENNDKENLPKSNYRESIMNDIRSEIREIMQTELHSVLQFYIDRMDEYESKIQRYENQIRDLTNHNKNMDLKVSVLQQKMNNHEQNMLQSSAEVHGIEEKEGENITDICLSLCQKLNEPTGLHSNTRIKVFTSLT
;
A
#
# COMPACT_ATOMS: atom_id res chain seq x y z
N MET A 1 4.10 -14.67 -28.16
CA MET A 1 5.30 -13.93 -27.70
C MET A 1 5.00 -13.32 -26.34
N ALA A 2 5.86 -13.53 -25.35
CA ALA A 2 5.65 -13.00 -24.00
C ALA A 2 5.99 -11.49 -23.92
N LYS A 3 5.24 -10.74 -23.10
CA LYS A 3 5.50 -9.33 -22.77
C LYS A 3 6.00 -9.22 -21.34
N CYS A 4 6.99 -8.36 -21.12
CA CYS A 4 7.51 -8.08 -19.79
C CYS A 4 6.49 -7.27 -18.99
N VAL A 5 6.14 -7.75 -17.79
CA VAL A 5 5.12 -7.09 -16.94
C VAL A 5 5.60 -5.74 -16.36
N LYS A 6 6.91 -5.49 -16.29
CA LYS A 6 7.43 -4.23 -15.75
C LYS A 6 7.49 -3.10 -16.78
N CYS A 7 7.97 -3.37 -17.99
CA CYS A 7 8.20 -2.35 -19.00
C CYS A 7 7.27 -2.44 -20.22
N ASN A 8 6.37 -3.44 -20.24
CA ASN A 8 5.42 -3.73 -21.32
C ASN A 8 6.04 -4.00 -22.70
N LYS A 9 7.37 -4.12 -22.82
CA LYS A 9 8.07 -4.48 -24.07
C LYS A 9 8.09 -6.00 -24.28
N LEU A 10 8.23 -6.43 -25.53
CA LEU A 10 8.30 -7.84 -25.91
C LEU A 10 9.61 -8.48 -25.45
N ILE A 11 9.54 -9.75 -25.07
CA ILE A 11 10.72 -10.58 -24.78
C ILE A 11 11.14 -11.28 -26.07
N THR A 12 12.42 -11.16 -26.40
CA THR A 12 12.99 -11.68 -27.66
C THR A 12 14.27 -12.44 -27.38
N LYS A 13 14.78 -13.21 -28.35
CA LYS A 13 16.07 -13.92 -28.21
C LYS A 13 17.24 -12.98 -27.90
N LYS A 14 17.18 -11.73 -28.37
CA LYS A 14 18.20 -10.69 -28.12
C LYS A 14 18.10 -10.07 -26.72
N ILE A 15 16.92 -10.11 -26.10
CA ILE A 15 16.65 -9.54 -24.78
C ILE A 15 15.91 -10.61 -23.97
N PRO A 16 16.65 -11.56 -23.36
CA PRO A 16 16.05 -12.70 -22.68
C PRO A 16 15.21 -12.24 -21.49
N GLY A 17 14.17 -13.02 -21.21
CA GLY A 17 13.29 -12.82 -20.07
C GLY A 17 13.20 -14.09 -19.23
N LEU A 18 12.81 -13.91 -17.98
CA LEU A 18 12.61 -14.96 -17.00
C LEU A 18 11.12 -15.09 -16.70
N GLN A 19 10.65 -16.32 -16.55
CA GLN A 19 9.30 -16.61 -16.10
C GLN A 19 9.33 -16.93 -14.60
N CYS A 20 8.53 -16.20 -13.81
CA CYS A 20 8.42 -16.49 -12.39
C CYS A 20 7.61 -17.77 -12.17
N MET A 21 8.14 -18.74 -11.43
CA MET A 21 7.43 -20.01 -11.19
C MET A 21 6.16 -19.92 -10.36
N LYS A 22 6.02 -18.87 -9.54
CA LYS A 22 4.85 -18.71 -8.66
C LYS A 22 3.68 -18.01 -9.35
N CYS A 23 3.94 -16.91 -10.05
CA CYS A 23 2.88 -16.13 -10.71
C CYS A 23 2.85 -16.30 -12.24
N ASN A 24 3.76 -17.09 -12.82
CA ASN A 24 3.89 -17.36 -14.25
C ASN A 24 4.08 -16.12 -15.13
N LYS A 25 4.35 -14.95 -14.53
CA LYS A 25 4.59 -13.69 -15.22
C LYS A 25 6.02 -13.63 -15.76
N TRP A 26 6.17 -13.02 -16.94
CA TRP A 26 7.44 -12.84 -17.61
C TRP A 26 8.04 -11.44 -17.34
N VAL A 27 9.36 -11.37 -17.14
CA VAL A 27 10.08 -10.12 -16.88
C VAL A 27 11.44 -10.17 -17.59
N HIS A 28 11.90 -9.08 -18.20
CA HIS A 28 13.29 -9.01 -18.73
C HIS A 28 14.30 -9.15 -17.59
N GLY A 29 15.47 -9.73 -17.87
CA GLY A 29 16.54 -9.85 -16.87
C GLY A 29 16.96 -8.49 -16.26
N THR A 30 17.07 -7.45 -17.10
CA THR A 30 17.34 -6.08 -16.64
C THR A 30 16.21 -5.50 -15.78
N CYS A 31 14.96 -5.78 -16.14
CA CYS A 31 13.79 -5.40 -15.34
C CYS A 31 13.73 -6.16 -14.01
N ALA A 32 14.32 -7.35 -13.93
CA ALA A 32 14.50 -8.12 -12.70
C ALA A 32 15.74 -7.70 -11.89
N SER A 33 16.50 -6.70 -12.35
CA SER A 33 17.77 -6.25 -11.74
C SER A 33 18.85 -7.34 -11.68
N LEU A 34 18.90 -8.21 -12.69
CA LEU A 34 19.93 -9.24 -12.84
C LEU A 34 20.97 -8.81 -13.88
N SER A 35 22.25 -9.06 -13.59
CA SER A 35 23.34 -8.90 -14.56
C SER A 35 23.31 -10.00 -15.63
N SER A 36 24.04 -9.79 -16.72
CA SER A 36 24.17 -10.80 -17.79
C SER A 36 24.78 -12.11 -17.26
N ASP A 37 25.73 -12.01 -16.33
CA ASP A 37 26.39 -13.18 -15.74
C ASP A 37 25.47 -13.95 -14.79
N GLN A 38 24.63 -13.25 -14.03
CA GLN A 38 23.63 -13.90 -13.19
C GLN A 38 22.58 -14.64 -14.02
N LEU A 39 22.21 -14.08 -15.18
CA LEU A 39 21.30 -14.72 -16.11
C LEU A 39 21.92 -15.97 -16.74
N SER A 40 23.19 -15.92 -17.14
CA SER A 40 23.86 -17.09 -17.72
C SER A 40 23.93 -18.23 -16.70
N VAL A 41 24.28 -17.96 -15.45
CA VAL A 41 24.28 -18.95 -14.36
C VAL A 41 22.90 -19.57 -14.15
N LEU A 42 21.84 -18.74 -14.13
CA LEU A 42 20.46 -19.23 -13.99
C LEU A 42 20.02 -20.11 -15.17
N PHE A 43 20.42 -19.78 -16.40
CA PHE A 43 20.08 -20.59 -17.58
C PHE A 43 20.93 -21.85 -17.71
N SER A 44 22.16 -21.86 -17.19
CA SER A 44 23.03 -23.04 -17.16
C SER A 44 22.69 -24.02 -16.05
N THR A 45 21.98 -23.59 -15.01
CA THR A 45 21.57 -24.44 -13.89
C THR A 45 20.18 -25.01 -14.17
N GLU A 46 20.09 -26.27 -14.63
CA GLU A 46 18.83 -26.92 -15.03
C GLU A 46 17.75 -26.96 -13.92
N SER A 47 18.14 -26.80 -12.64
CA SER A 47 17.24 -26.86 -11.48
C SER A 47 17.06 -25.53 -10.74
N ALA A 48 17.46 -24.40 -11.33
CA ALA A 48 17.34 -23.11 -10.68
C ALA A 48 15.93 -22.51 -10.80
N ASP A 49 15.16 -22.59 -9.71
CA ASP A 49 13.83 -22.00 -9.62
C ASP A 49 13.89 -20.48 -9.38
N TRP A 50 13.47 -19.67 -10.36
CA TRP A 50 13.40 -18.22 -10.20
C TRP A 50 12.00 -17.72 -9.78
N LYS A 51 11.97 -16.85 -8.76
CA LYS A 51 10.76 -16.15 -8.28
C LYS A 51 10.95 -14.64 -8.38
N CYS A 52 9.95 -13.93 -8.92
CA CYS A 52 10.00 -12.47 -8.99
C CYS A 52 9.93 -11.85 -7.58
N ARG A 53 10.37 -10.59 -7.44
CA ARG A 53 10.39 -9.87 -6.14
C ARG A 53 9.07 -9.95 -5.37
N ASN A 54 7.93 -9.87 -6.07
CA ASN A 54 6.61 -9.95 -5.43
C ASN A 54 6.28 -11.36 -4.94
N CYS A 55 6.80 -12.39 -5.61
CA CYS A 55 6.54 -13.80 -5.31
C CYS A 55 7.55 -14.43 -4.36
N ALA A 56 8.80 -13.97 -4.38
CA ALA A 56 9.82 -14.28 -3.39
C ALA A 56 9.44 -13.73 -1.99
N GLY A 57 8.50 -12.77 -1.96
CA GLY A 57 8.11 -12.06 -0.75
C GLY A 57 9.25 -11.17 -0.25
N ILE A 58 8.99 -10.38 0.79
CA ILE A 58 10.05 -9.82 1.63
C ILE A 58 10.59 -10.96 2.50
N CYS A 59 11.03 -12.06 1.88
CA CYS A 59 12.05 -12.87 2.52
C CYS A 59 13.27 -11.96 2.57
N ARG A 60 13.39 -11.19 3.67
CA ARG A 60 14.68 -10.66 4.12
C ARG A 60 15.67 -11.80 3.88
N PRO A 61 16.86 -11.56 3.28
CA PRO A 61 17.85 -12.61 3.18
C PRO A 61 17.96 -13.22 4.58
N LYS A 62 17.42 -14.43 4.76
CA LYS A 62 17.61 -15.18 5.99
C LYS A 62 19.11 -15.27 6.04
N ARG A 63 19.71 -14.56 7.01
CA ARG A 63 21.13 -14.56 7.35
C ARG A 63 21.68 -15.91 6.91
N LEU A 64 22.33 -15.96 5.75
CA LEU A 64 23.09 -17.13 5.37
C LEU A 64 24.23 -17.07 6.38
N SER A 65 24.10 -17.85 7.45
CA SER A 65 25.22 -18.16 8.32
C SER A 65 26.22 -18.93 7.45
N PHE A 66 27.04 -18.18 6.74
CA PHE A 66 28.19 -18.70 6.05
C PHE A 66 29.16 -19.09 7.17
N ILE A 67 29.25 -20.39 7.44
CA ILE A 67 30.36 -20.96 8.19
C ILE A 67 31.53 -20.83 7.23
N MET A 68 32.44 -19.89 7.51
CA MET A 68 33.74 -19.89 6.86
C MET A 68 34.46 -21.17 7.27
N PRO A 69 35.02 -21.95 6.33
CA PRO A 69 35.89 -23.04 6.73
C PRO A 69 37.04 -22.45 7.54
N ASP A 70 37.26 -22.99 8.75
CA ASP A 70 38.45 -22.70 9.53
C ASP A 70 39.65 -22.99 8.63
N GLN A 71 40.47 -21.97 8.37
CA GLN A 71 41.75 -22.18 7.73
C GLN A 71 42.61 -22.96 8.72
N GLU A 72 42.62 -24.28 8.58
CA GLU A 72 43.61 -25.13 9.23
C GLU A 72 44.99 -24.58 8.86
N GLU A 73 45.71 -24.12 9.87
CA GLU A 73 47.08 -23.66 9.77
C GLU A 73 47.95 -24.84 9.30
N GLU A 74 48.24 -24.89 8.00
CA GLU A 74 49.30 -25.73 7.45
C GLU A 74 50.64 -25.27 8.04
N ASN A 75 51.02 -25.88 9.16
CA ASN A 75 52.38 -25.90 9.68
C ASN A 75 53.28 -26.61 8.65
N ASN A 76 53.88 -25.81 7.77
CA ASN A 76 54.91 -26.27 6.85
C ASN A 76 56.27 -25.94 7.45
N ASP A 77 56.82 -26.91 8.20
CA ASP A 77 58.17 -26.88 8.75
C ASP A 77 59.21 -26.75 7.64
N LYS A 78 59.81 -25.55 7.50
CA LYS A 78 61.03 -25.35 6.73
C LYS A 78 62.07 -24.53 7.50
N GLU A 79 63.02 -25.29 8.02
CA GLU A 79 64.45 -24.99 8.20
C GLU A 79 64.86 -23.69 8.92
N ASN A 80 65.37 -23.93 10.13
CA ASN A 80 66.12 -23.01 11.00
C ASN A 80 67.27 -22.28 10.28
N LEU A 81 67.06 -20.98 10.03
CA LEU A 81 68.11 -19.98 10.13
C LEU A 81 67.80 -19.09 11.34
N PRO A 82 68.79 -18.68 12.15
CA PRO A 82 68.59 -17.74 13.25
C PRO A 82 68.34 -16.34 12.67
N LYS A 83 67.12 -16.13 12.16
CA LYS A 83 66.61 -14.82 11.74
C LYS A 83 66.16 -14.09 13.00
N SER A 84 66.65 -12.87 13.13
CA SER A 84 66.31 -11.91 14.19
C SER A 84 64.81 -11.97 14.58
N ASN A 85 64.53 -12.59 15.73
CA ASN A 85 63.20 -12.70 16.38
C ASN A 85 62.46 -11.37 16.49
N TYR A 86 63.20 -10.26 16.48
CA TYR A 86 62.66 -8.91 16.64
C TYR A 86 61.77 -8.48 15.46
N ARG A 87 62.12 -8.88 14.23
CA ARG A 87 61.34 -8.48 13.04
C ARG A 87 59.98 -9.17 12.99
N GLU A 88 59.92 -10.44 13.41
CA GLU A 88 58.67 -11.20 13.46
C GLU A 88 57.74 -10.68 14.57
N SER A 89 58.31 -10.30 15.73
CA SER A 89 57.55 -9.65 16.80
C SER A 89 56.87 -8.38 16.31
N ILE A 90 57.61 -7.45 15.69
CA ILE A 90 57.03 -6.19 15.18
C ILE A 90 55.92 -6.44 14.17
N MET A 91 56.11 -7.40 13.24
CA MET A 91 55.08 -7.70 12.24
C MET A 91 53.81 -8.30 12.89
N ASN A 92 53.96 -9.06 13.97
CA ASN A 92 52.83 -9.60 14.72
C ASN A 92 52.11 -8.51 15.52
N ASP A 93 52.84 -7.57 16.11
CA ASP A 93 52.28 -6.41 16.81
C ASP A 93 51.47 -5.54 15.85
N ILE A 94 52.03 -5.20 14.67
CA ILE A 94 51.32 -4.46 13.61
C ILE A 94 50.06 -5.19 13.16
N ARG A 95 50.13 -6.52 12.98
CA ARG A 95 48.94 -7.33 12.61
C ARG A 95 47.89 -7.37 13.72
N SER A 96 48.32 -7.32 14.98
CA SER A 96 47.41 -7.25 16.12
C SER A 96 46.71 -5.90 16.16
N GLU A 97 47.45 -4.80 16.03
CA GLU A 97 46.90 -3.45 16.00
C GLU A 97 45.94 -3.23 14.83
N ILE A 98 46.30 -3.70 13.62
CA ILE A 98 45.41 -3.61 12.45
C ILE A 98 44.11 -4.38 12.70
N ARG A 99 44.19 -5.57 13.30
CA ARG A 99 42.99 -6.36 13.64
C ARG A 99 42.12 -5.63 14.66
N GLU A 100 42.73 -5.06 15.70
CA GLU A 100 42.02 -4.32 16.73
C GLU A 100 41.34 -3.07 16.17
N ILE A 101 42.04 -2.30 15.32
CA ILE A 101 41.47 -1.13 14.63
C ILE A 101 40.31 -1.56 13.73
N MET A 102 40.50 -2.59 12.89
CA MET A 102 39.44 -3.08 12.01
C MET A 102 38.21 -3.55 12.79
N GLN A 103 38.41 -4.26 13.89
CA GLN A 103 37.33 -4.74 14.74
C GLN A 103 36.58 -3.57 15.39
N THR A 104 37.31 -2.55 15.87
CA THR A 104 36.72 -1.37 16.52
C THR A 104 35.94 -0.51 15.54
N GLU A 105 36.52 -0.22 14.36
CA GLU A 105 35.85 0.56 13.32
C GLU A 105 34.62 -0.16 12.76
N LEU A 106 34.73 -1.47 12.50
CA LEU A 106 33.59 -2.27 12.05
C LEU A 106 32.48 -2.28 13.10
N HIS A 107 32.82 -2.44 14.38
CA HIS A 107 31.86 -2.40 15.47
C HIS A 107 31.18 -1.02 15.58
N SER A 108 31.95 0.06 15.47
CA SER A 108 31.45 1.44 15.47
C SER A 108 30.44 1.69 14.34
N VAL A 109 30.78 1.29 13.11
CA VAL A 109 29.89 1.42 11.94
C VAL A 109 28.61 0.59 12.14
N LEU A 110 28.72 -0.64 12.63
CA LEU A 110 27.56 -1.49 12.90
C LEU A 110 26.66 -0.89 13.98
N GLN A 111 27.24 -0.38 15.07
CA GLN A 111 26.48 0.26 16.13
C GLN A 111 25.73 1.49 15.61
N PHE A 112 26.39 2.33 14.81
CA PHE A 112 25.75 3.48 14.16
C PHE A 112 24.53 3.08 13.32
N TYR A 113 24.64 1.99 12.55
CA TYR A 113 23.50 1.52 11.75
C TYR A 113 22.39 0.90 12.61
N ILE A 114 22.72 0.24 13.72
CA ILE A 114 21.72 -0.26 14.68
C ILE A 114 20.93 0.91 15.26
N ASP A 115 21.60 1.94 15.77
CA ASP A 115 20.96 3.12 16.34
C ASP A 115 20.07 3.84 15.31
N ARG A 116 20.53 3.92 14.05
CA ARG A 116 19.74 4.48 12.95
C ARG A 116 18.51 3.64 12.63
N MET A 117 18.61 2.31 12.66
CA MET A 117 17.47 1.42 12.45
C MET A 117 16.43 1.60 13.56
N ASP A 118 16.85 1.70 14.81
CA ASP A 118 15.95 1.91 15.96
C ASP A 118 15.22 3.27 15.88
N GLU A 119 15.91 4.32 15.42
CA GLU A 119 15.28 5.63 15.16
C GLU A 119 14.21 5.52 14.06
N TYR A 120 14.51 4.79 12.97
CA TYR A 120 13.54 4.60 11.89
C TYR A 120 12.36 3.75 12.32
N GLU A 121 12.57 2.71 13.12
CA GLU A 121 11.49 1.91 13.71
C GLU A 121 10.59 2.78 14.58
N SER A 122 11.17 3.62 15.43
CA SER A 122 10.44 4.59 16.26
C SER A 122 9.67 5.63 15.43
N LYS A 123 10.19 6.05 14.26
CA LYS A 123 9.46 6.94 13.33
C LYS A 123 8.30 6.21 12.65
N ILE A 124 8.50 4.97 12.23
CA ILE A 124 7.46 4.13 11.62
C ILE A 124 6.31 3.95 12.60
N GLN A 125 6.58 3.57 13.84
CA GLN A 125 5.55 3.41 14.87
C GLN A 125 4.76 4.70 15.11
N ARG A 126 5.43 5.86 15.13
CA ARG A 126 4.75 7.17 15.23
C ARG A 126 3.81 7.43 14.06
N TYR A 127 4.24 7.16 12.83
CA TYR A 127 3.39 7.33 11.65
C TYR A 127 2.23 6.34 11.62
N GLU A 128 2.43 5.09 12.04
CA GLU A 128 1.36 4.10 12.14
C GLU A 128 0.29 4.52 13.15
N ASN A 129 0.70 5.08 14.29
CA ASN A 129 -0.23 5.64 15.28
C ASN A 129 -1.00 6.84 14.73
N GLN A 130 -0.32 7.78 14.05
CA GLN A 130 -0.99 8.92 13.41
C GLN A 130 -2.01 8.49 12.35
N ILE A 131 -1.67 7.51 11.51
CA ILE A 131 -2.60 6.97 10.50
C ILE A 131 -3.82 6.36 11.17
N ARG A 132 -3.63 5.62 12.28
CA ARG A 132 -4.71 5.02 13.05
C ARG A 132 -5.65 6.07 13.63
N ASP A 133 -5.10 7.12 14.23
CA ASP A 133 -5.87 8.22 14.83
C ASP A 133 -6.66 9.00 13.78
N LEU A 134 -6.04 9.33 12.65
CA LEU A 134 -6.70 9.99 11.52
C LEU A 134 -7.82 9.12 10.92
N THR A 135 -7.59 7.81 10.81
CA THR A 135 -8.61 6.86 10.33
C THR A 135 -9.81 6.83 11.28
N ASN A 136 -9.57 6.80 12.59
CA ASN A 136 -10.63 6.82 13.59
C ASN A 136 -11.38 8.17 13.57
N HIS A 137 -10.68 9.28 13.40
CA HIS A 137 -11.27 10.60 13.27
C HIS A 137 -12.19 10.69 12.04
N ASN A 138 -11.73 10.22 10.88
CA ASN A 138 -12.53 10.21 9.65
C ASN A 138 -13.80 9.37 9.83
N LYS A 139 -13.70 8.15 10.38
CA LYS A 139 -14.88 7.31 10.68
C LYS A 139 -15.88 8.02 11.59
N ASN A 140 -15.41 8.73 12.61
CA ASN A 140 -16.27 9.50 13.50
C ASN A 140 -16.95 10.68 12.77
N MET A 141 -16.23 11.36 11.89
CA MET A 141 -16.78 12.44 11.08
C MET A 141 -17.83 11.91 10.09
N ASP A 142 -17.56 10.81 9.41
CA ASP A 142 -18.51 10.15 8.50
C ASP A 142 -19.81 9.77 9.23
N LEU A 143 -19.69 9.24 10.46
CA LEU A 143 -20.84 8.93 11.30
C LEU A 143 -21.64 10.18 11.65
N LYS A 144 -20.98 11.29 12.03
CA LYS A 144 -21.65 12.56 12.30
C LYS A 144 -22.38 13.10 11.08
N VAL A 145 -21.76 13.04 9.90
CA VAL A 145 -22.37 13.43 8.63
C VAL A 145 -23.61 12.58 8.36
N SER A 146 -23.51 11.26 8.51
CA SER A 146 -24.64 10.35 8.33
C SER A 146 -25.81 10.67 9.27
N VAL A 147 -25.54 10.90 10.56
CA VAL A 147 -26.57 11.28 11.54
C VAL A 147 -27.22 12.62 11.19
N LEU A 148 -26.42 13.62 10.78
CA LEU A 148 -26.95 14.93 10.39
C LEU A 148 -27.81 14.84 9.13
N GLN A 149 -27.39 14.06 8.14
CA GLN A 149 -28.17 13.84 6.92
C GLN A 149 -29.50 13.13 7.24
N GLN A 150 -29.50 12.14 8.12
CA GLN A 150 -30.74 11.50 8.57
C GLN A 150 -31.66 12.50 9.28
N LYS A 151 -31.12 13.37 10.15
CA LYS A 151 -31.91 14.41 10.82
C LYS A 151 -32.49 15.41 9.82
N MET A 152 -31.72 15.80 8.81
CA MET A 152 -32.16 16.70 7.75
C MET A 152 -33.29 16.08 6.94
N ASN A 153 -33.13 14.83 6.50
CA ASN A 153 -34.18 14.10 5.78
C ASN A 153 -35.46 13.99 6.62
N ASN A 154 -35.33 13.65 7.92
CA ASN A 154 -36.49 13.59 8.81
C ASN A 154 -37.17 14.95 8.95
N HIS A 155 -36.40 16.04 9.04
CA HIS A 155 -36.95 17.38 9.12
C HIS A 155 -37.69 17.77 7.83
N GLU A 156 -37.12 17.47 6.66
CA GLU A 156 -37.77 17.69 5.37
C GLU A 156 -39.07 16.91 5.24
N GLN A 157 -39.06 15.62 5.60
CA GLN A 157 -40.27 14.79 5.60
C GLN A 157 -41.34 15.32 6.57
N ASN A 158 -40.93 15.77 7.76
CA ASN A 158 -41.84 16.39 8.72
C ASN A 158 -42.44 17.69 8.18
N MET A 159 -41.67 18.51 7.46
CA MET A 159 -42.18 19.74 6.81
C MET A 159 -43.14 19.43 5.66
N LEU A 160 -42.99 18.27 5.01
CA LEU A 160 -43.86 17.82 3.92
C LEU A 160 -45.07 17.02 4.41
N GLN A 161 -45.14 16.64 5.68
CA GLN A 161 -46.21 15.79 6.22
C GLN A 161 -47.62 16.39 6.04
N SER A 162 -47.72 17.73 6.02
CA SER A 162 -48.97 18.46 5.75
C SER A 162 -49.05 19.06 4.35
N SER A 163 -48.18 18.62 3.44
CA SER A 163 -48.14 19.07 2.05
C SER A 163 -48.58 17.93 1.14
N ALA A 164 -49.53 18.20 0.24
CA ALA A 164 -49.92 17.26 -0.80
C ALA A 164 -49.54 17.82 -2.17
N GLU A 165 -48.84 17.02 -2.97
CA GLU A 165 -48.47 17.37 -4.33
C GLU A 165 -49.34 16.60 -5.32
N VAL A 166 -50.09 17.34 -6.15
CA VAL A 166 -50.99 16.76 -7.14
C VAL A 166 -50.37 16.95 -8.52
N HIS A 167 -50.18 15.83 -9.23
CA HIS A 167 -49.60 15.76 -10.56
C HIS A 167 -50.66 15.33 -11.58
N GLY A 168 -50.47 15.73 -12.85
CA GLY A 168 -51.32 15.28 -13.97
C GLY A 168 -52.61 16.08 -14.15
N ILE A 169 -52.67 17.31 -13.65
CA ILE A 169 -53.76 18.25 -13.96
C ILE A 169 -53.36 19.04 -15.21
N GLU A 170 -54.17 18.97 -16.26
CA GLU A 170 -54.01 19.82 -17.46
C GLU A 170 -54.26 21.28 -17.10
N GLU A 171 -53.37 22.17 -17.52
CA GLU A 171 -53.48 23.61 -17.26
C GLU A 171 -54.44 24.26 -18.28
N LYS A 172 -55.48 24.95 -17.79
CA LYS A 172 -56.34 25.77 -18.66
C LYS A 172 -56.30 27.23 -18.24
N GLU A 173 -56.36 28.11 -19.25
CA GLU A 173 -56.29 29.55 -19.04
C GLU A 173 -57.50 30.04 -18.22
N GLY A 174 -57.24 30.76 -17.12
CA GLY A 174 -58.26 31.26 -16.21
C GLY A 174 -58.74 30.28 -15.14
N GLU A 175 -58.05 29.15 -14.92
CA GLU A 175 -58.42 28.20 -13.86
C GLU A 175 -58.21 28.75 -12.45
N ASN A 176 -59.19 28.52 -11.59
CA ASN A 176 -59.10 28.82 -10.16
C ASN A 176 -58.59 27.59 -9.40
N ILE A 177 -57.34 27.65 -8.94
CA ILE A 177 -56.68 26.59 -8.17
C ILE A 177 -57.51 26.17 -6.94
N THR A 178 -58.22 27.12 -6.34
CA THR A 178 -59.07 26.88 -5.16
C THR A 178 -60.23 25.94 -5.48
N ASP A 179 -60.87 26.13 -6.65
CA ASP A 179 -62.01 25.32 -7.08
C ASP A 179 -61.55 23.91 -7.46
N ILE A 180 -60.38 23.80 -8.10
CA ILE A 180 -59.74 22.51 -8.38
C ILE A 180 -59.45 21.76 -7.07
N CYS A 181 -58.87 22.43 -6.08
CA CYS A 181 -58.61 21.84 -4.76
C CYS A 181 -59.91 21.40 -4.07
N LEU A 182 -60.96 22.23 -4.07
CA LEU A 182 -62.26 21.88 -3.50
C LEU A 182 -62.89 20.66 -4.20
N SER A 183 -62.80 20.60 -5.53
CA SER A 183 -63.30 19.46 -6.31
C SER A 183 -62.54 18.17 -6.01
N LEU A 184 -61.23 18.27 -5.78
CA LEU A 184 -60.38 17.15 -5.38
C LEU A 184 -60.72 16.68 -3.96
N CYS A 185 -60.85 17.60 -3.01
CA CYS A 185 -61.27 17.28 -1.64
C CYS A 185 -62.63 16.57 -1.61
N GLN A 186 -63.60 17.06 -2.39
CA GLN A 186 -64.91 16.42 -2.52
C GLN A 186 -64.82 15.02 -3.13
N LYS A 187 -64.01 14.82 -4.18
CA LYS A 187 -63.81 13.51 -4.81
C LYS A 187 -63.10 12.51 -3.90
N LEU A 188 -62.22 12.98 -3.02
CA LEU A 188 -61.47 12.14 -2.07
C LEU A 188 -62.26 11.78 -0.81
N ASN A 189 -63.51 12.27 -0.65
CA ASN A 189 -64.33 12.05 0.55
C ASN A 189 -63.69 12.53 1.87
N GLU A 190 -62.73 13.46 1.79
CA GLU A 190 -62.12 14.10 2.96
C GLU A 190 -63.02 15.26 3.42
N PRO A 191 -63.24 15.44 4.74
CA PRO A 191 -64.04 16.55 5.25
C PRO A 191 -63.42 17.88 4.81
N THR A 192 -64.24 18.76 4.22
CA THR A 192 -63.84 20.09 3.70
C THR A 192 -63.30 21.06 4.76
N GLY A 193 -63.19 20.61 6.02
CA GLY A 193 -62.40 21.27 7.05
C GLY A 193 -60.91 21.08 6.78
N LEU A 194 -60.39 21.75 5.75
CA LEU A 194 -58.96 21.95 5.58
C LEU A 194 -58.40 22.51 6.90
N HIS A 195 -57.69 21.66 7.65
CA HIS A 195 -56.89 22.15 8.75
C HIS A 195 -56.01 23.30 8.23
N SER A 196 -55.93 24.40 8.97
CA SER A 196 -55.37 25.70 8.55
C SER A 196 -53.90 25.67 8.07
N ASN A 197 -53.26 24.50 8.06
CA ASN A 197 -51.85 24.31 7.71
C ASN A 197 -51.61 23.39 6.50
N THR A 198 -52.65 22.84 5.86
CA THR A 198 -52.46 22.00 4.67
C THR A 198 -52.12 22.86 3.46
N ARG A 199 -50.94 22.65 2.86
CA ARG A 199 -50.51 23.34 1.64
C ARG A 199 -50.62 22.37 0.46
N ILE A 200 -51.43 22.71 -0.53
CA ILE A 200 -51.52 21.94 -1.77
C ILE A 200 -50.67 22.66 -2.81
N LYS A 201 -49.70 21.95 -3.39
CA LYS A 201 -48.95 22.42 -4.55
C LYS A 201 -49.42 21.65 -5.77
N VAL A 202 -49.84 22.40 -6.80
CA VAL A 202 -50.22 21.85 -8.09
C VAL A 202 -49.07 22.12 -9.06
N PHE A 203 -48.54 21.06 -9.65
CA PHE A 203 -47.50 21.17 -10.68
C PHE A 203 -48.08 20.80 -12.02
N THR A 204 -47.95 21.71 -13.00
CA THR A 204 -48.33 21.45 -14.38
C THR A 204 -47.11 20.86 -15.10
N SER A 205 -47.31 19.72 -15.75
CA SER A 205 -46.26 19.09 -16.56
C SER A 205 -46.08 19.89 -17.83
N LEU A 206 -44.96 20.63 -17.92
CA LEU A 206 -44.49 21.27 -19.15
C LEU A 206 -44.24 20.19 -20.21
N THR A 207 -45.19 20.05 -21.14
CA THR A 207 -45.00 19.35 -22.43
C THR A 207 -44.23 20.22 -23.41
#